data_AF-A0A7X0DYN1-F1
#
_entry.id   AF-A0A7X0DYN1-F1
#
_cell.length_a   1.000
_cell.length_b   1.000
_cell.length_c   1.000
_cell.angle_alpha   90.00
_cell.angle_beta   90.00
_cell.angle_gamma   90.00
#
_symmetry.space_group_name_H-M   'P 1'
#
loop_
_entity.id
_entity.type
_entity.pdbx_description
1 polymer ?
#
loop_
_entity_poly.entity_id
_entity_poly.type
_entity_poly.pdbx_seq_one_letter_code
_entity_poly.pdbx_strand_id
1 'polypeptide(L)'
;MKKILKSIVLIAGLAVATPQVYAQVSVGISISANIAPPALPVYTQPACPNDGYIWTPGYWAYADPDGYYWVPGVWVSPPRYGVLWTPSYWGFEGGVYGFHAGYWGPHVGFYGGINYGYGYGGVGFGGGVWAGNSFRYNTAVANVNTTVIHNTYVNNTVINNNTTVNRTSFNGQGGIQARPNEQERTAMNERHVQPTSNQVSHQANASHDRSQFASANHGTPHTAAMNEVGGRKFDQQGRAANGSHPGNPGNDQQNKNSNAIAADKHNANNVHSGNNPAANQQQRIAQGQRNGQMNAGQPAHAENHQQNINRNVHADRQANNGNLNRQQPRQVSHQQNHASRPAGHPHHG
;
A
#
# COMPACT_ATOMS: atom_id res chain seq x y z
N MET A 1 -88.27 -16.39 1.61
CA MET A 1 -87.77 -15.30 0.74
C MET A 1 -86.58 -14.63 1.42
N LYS A 2 -85.43 -14.58 0.73
CA LYS A 2 -84.24 -13.70 0.97
C LYS A 2 -83.54 -13.84 2.33
N LYS A 3 -82.20 -13.82 2.49
CA LYS A 3 -81.00 -13.96 1.67
C LYS A 3 -79.86 -14.22 2.71
N ILE A 4 -78.94 -15.10 2.36
CA ILE A 4 -77.72 -15.49 3.10
C ILE A 4 -76.83 -14.29 3.43
N LEU A 5 -76.18 -14.25 4.61
CA LEU A 5 -74.83 -13.67 4.72
C LEU A 5 -73.98 -14.49 5.71
N LYS A 6 -72.91 -15.08 5.16
CA LYS A 6 -71.87 -15.84 5.87
C LYS A 6 -70.81 -14.84 6.35
N SER A 7 -70.52 -14.78 7.64
CA SER A 7 -69.35 -14.06 8.16
C SER A 7 -68.15 -15.01 8.18
N ILE A 8 -67.34 -14.96 7.12
CA ILE A 8 -65.99 -15.54 7.11
C ILE A 8 -65.04 -14.42 7.55
N VAL A 9 -64.44 -14.61 8.73
CA VAL A 9 -63.32 -13.79 9.20
C VAL A 9 -62.09 -14.20 8.40
N LEU A 10 -61.65 -13.34 7.48
CA LEU A 10 -60.37 -13.49 6.80
C LEU A 10 -59.34 -12.60 7.51
N ILE A 11 -58.49 -13.21 8.34
CA ILE A 11 -57.31 -12.55 8.89
C ILE A 11 -56.30 -12.44 7.74
N ALA A 12 -56.28 -11.28 7.07
CA ALA A 12 -55.22 -10.94 6.14
C ALA A 12 -53.99 -10.52 6.95
N GLY A 13 -53.05 -11.44 7.13
CA GLY A 13 -51.73 -11.13 7.64
C GLY A 13 -50.99 -10.25 6.62
N LEU A 14 -50.89 -8.95 6.90
CA LEU A 14 -49.92 -8.08 6.22
C LEU A 14 -48.53 -8.53 6.64
N ALA A 15 -47.88 -9.35 5.80
CA ALA A 15 -46.44 -9.49 5.84
C ALA A 15 -45.83 -8.17 5.38
N VAL A 16 -45.51 -7.29 6.33
CA VAL A 16 -44.66 -6.14 6.06
C VAL A 16 -43.28 -6.70 5.72
N ALA A 17 -42.97 -6.77 4.42
CA ALA A 17 -41.61 -6.99 3.96
C ALA A 17 -40.80 -5.76 4.39
N THR A 18 -40.14 -5.86 5.54
CA THR A 18 -39.11 -4.89 5.90
C THR A 18 -38.01 -5.00 4.85
N PRO A 19 -37.56 -3.88 4.24
CA PRO A 19 -36.34 -3.93 3.44
C PRO A 19 -35.24 -4.41 4.39
N GLN A 20 -34.69 -5.60 4.11
CA GLN A 20 -33.48 -6.05 4.77
C GLN A 20 -32.40 -5.06 4.37
N VAL A 21 -32.10 -4.11 5.26
CA VAL A 21 -30.92 -3.27 5.16
C VAL A 21 -29.76 -4.23 5.37
N TYR A 22 -29.17 -4.71 4.27
CA TYR A 22 -27.88 -5.36 4.33
C TYR A 22 -26.92 -4.32 4.89
N ALA A 23 -26.59 -4.45 6.17
CA ALA A 23 -25.45 -3.76 6.75
C ALA A 23 -24.24 -4.20 5.94
N GLN A 24 -23.88 -3.38 4.96
CA GLN A 24 -22.67 -3.56 4.19
C GLN A 24 -21.55 -3.54 5.21
N VAL A 25 -20.77 -4.61 5.27
CA VAL A 25 -19.53 -4.60 6.04
C VAL A 25 -18.68 -3.50 5.43
N SER A 26 -18.65 -2.33 6.09
CA SER A 26 -17.83 -1.19 5.73
C SER A 26 -16.37 -1.59 5.94
N VAL A 27 -15.79 -2.22 4.93
CA VAL A 27 -14.34 -2.30 4.80
C VAL A 27 -13.86 -0.89 4.43
N GLY A 28 -13.62 -0.09 5.48
CA GLY A 28 -12.78 1.11 5.47
C GLY A 28 -13.04 2.14 4.36
N ILE A 29 -14.26 2.69 4.26
CA ILE A 29 -14.42 3.98 3.57
C ILE A 29 -13.72 5.05 4.43
N SER A 30 -12.46 5.34 4.11
CA SER A 30 -11.66 6.35 4.82
C SER A 30 -11.66 7.70 4.12
N ILE A 31 -12.08 7.74 2.85
CA ILE A 31 -12.04 8.94 2.01
C ILE A 31 -13.31 8.96 1.14
N SER A 32 -13.99 10.11 1.14
CA SER A 32 -15.11 10.38 0.24
C SER A 32 -14.85 11.60 -0.65
N ALA A 33 -15.43 11.59 -1.84
CA ALA A 33 -15.39 12.72 -2.77
C ALA A 33 -16.80 13.02 -3.30
N ASN A 34 -17.08 14.29 -3.57
CA ASN A 34 -18.36 14.75 -4.14
C ASN A 34 -18.33 14.85 -5.68
N ILE A 35 -17.17 14.58 -6.27
CA ILE A 35 -16.94 14.58 -7.72
C ILE A 35 -16.53 13.18 -8.16
N ALA A 36 -16.92 12.78 -9.37
CA ALA A 36 -16.58 11.46 -9.89
C ALA A 36 -15.06 11.32 -10.11
N PRO A 37 -14.46 10.14 -9.86
CA PRO A 37 -13.08 9.89 -10.23
C PRO A 37 -12.92 9.99 -11.75
N PRO A 38 -11.77 10.48 -12.26
CA PRO A 38 -11.49 10.49 -13.68
C PRO A 38 -11.54 9.08 -14.27
N ALA A 39 -11.71 8.98 -15.59
CA ALA A 39 -11.58 7.70 -16.29
C ALA A 39 -10.21 7.06 -16.03
N LEU A 40 -10.14 5.73 -16.06
CA LEU A 40 -8.88 5.00 -15.93
C LEU A 40 -7.92 5.41 -17.06
N PRO A 41 -6.66 5.74 -16.73
CA PRO A 41 -5.57 5.78 -17.69
C PRO A 41 -5.42 4.43 -18.37
N VAL A 42 -5.19 4.45 -19.68
CA VAL A 42 -4.73 3.26 -20.41
C VAL A 42 -3.21 3.33 -20.39
N TYR A 43 -2.57 2.27 -19.92
CA TYR A 43 -1.11 2.25 -19.81
C TYR A 43 -0.56 0.84 -19.95
N THR A 44 0.68 0.71 -20.43
CA THR A 44 1.40 -0.57 -20.58
C THR A 44 1.93 -1.08 -19.24
N GLN A 45 1.69 -2.35 -18.91
CA GLN A 45 2.32 -3.01 -17.77
C GLN A 45 3.83 -3.22 -18.05
N PRO A 46 4.74 -2.74 -17.18
CA PRO A 46 6.16 -3.01 -17.31
C PRO A 46 6.48 -4.49 -17.07
N ALA A 47 7.62 -4.96 -17.59
CA ALA A 47 8.05 -6.33 -17.35
C ALA A 47 8.19 -6.61 -15.84
N CYS A 48 7.70 -7.77 -15.41
CA CYS A 48 7.84 -8.24 -14.04
C CYS A 48 9.34 -8.27 -13.65
N PRO A 49 9.73 -7.62 -12.54
CA PRO A 49 11.14 -7.47 -12.20
C PRO A 49 11.76 -8.77 -11.70
N ASN A 50 10.99 -9.61 -11.00
CA ASN A 50 11.46 -10.83 -10.35
C ASN A 50 10.32 -11.85 -10.17
N ASP A 51 10.68 -13.13 -10.06
CA ASP A 51 9.74 -14.20 -9.74
C ASP A 51 9.04 -13.98 -8.39
N GLY A 52 7.79 -14.41 -8.29
CA GLY A 52 6.95 -14.26 -7.10
C GLY A 52 6.29 -12.88 -6.90
N TYR A 53 6.62 -11.86 -7.71
CA TYR A 53 5.93 -10.56 -7.66
C TYR A 53 4.53 -10.66 -8.27
N ILE A 54 3.57 -9.97 -7.67
CA ILE A 54 2.18 -9.88 -8.14
C ILE A 54 1.90 -8.47 -8.62
N TRP A 55 1.25 -8.35 -9.77
CA TRP A 55 0.86 -7.06 -10.31
C TRP A 55 -0.22 -6.42 -9.44
N THR A 56 -0.01 -5.18 -9.03
CA THR A 56 -1.04 -4.34 -8.42
C THR A 56 -1.39 -3.22 -9.40
N PRO A 57 -2.64 -3.13 -9.89
CA PRO A 57 -2.98 -2.11 -10.87
C PRO A 57 -2.97 -0.72 -10.27
N GLY A 58 -2.77 0.29 -11.11
CA GLY A 58 -2.86 1.68 -10.71
C GLY A 58 -4.31 2.08 -10.46
N TYR A 59 -4.49 3.09 -9.62
CA TYR A 59 -5.82 3.56 -9.22
C TYR A 59 -5.79 5.05 -8.92
N TRP A 60 -6.96 5.69 -9.05
CA TRP A 60 -7.15 7.04 -8.54
C TRP A 60 -7.29 6.98 -7.03
N ALA A 61 -6.42 7.67 -6.31
CA ALA A 61 -6.62 8.03 -4.91
C ALA A 61 -7.08 9.49 -4.82
N TYR A 62 -7.43 9.96 -3.63
CA TYR A 62 -7.93 11.32 -3.43
C TYR A 62 -7.20 11.96 -2.25
N ALA A 63 -6.78 13.21 -2.42
CA ALA A 63 -6.22 14.05 -1.36
C ALA A 63 -7.10 15.29 -1.23
N ASP A 64 -7.58 15.56 -0.02
CA ASP A 64 -8.27 16.81 0.26
C ASP A 64 -7.24 17.90 0.60
N PRO A 65 -7.29 19.10 0.00
CA PRO A 65 -8.27 19.60 -0.99
C PRO A 65 -7.86 19.41 -2.47
N ASP A 66 -6.71 18.80 -2.75
CA ASP A 66 -6.07 18.79 -4.07
C ASP A 66 -6.75 17.93 -5.16
N GLY A 67 -7.65 17.04 -4.74
CA GLY A 67 -8.47 16.18 -5.59
C GLY A 67 -7.84 14.83 -5.91
N TYR A 68 -8.23 14.26 -7.05
CA TYR A 68 -7.77 12.95 -7.50
C TYR A 68 -6.31 12.96 -7.96
N TYR A 69 -5.52 11.98 -7.51
CA TYR A 69 -4.18 11.71 -8.00
C TYR A 69 -4.00 10.23 -8.35
N TRP A 70 -3.18 9.96 -9.34
CA TRP A 70 -2.91 8.61 -9.82
C TRP A 70 -1.84 7.95 -8.97
N VAL A 71 -2.14 6.77 -8.43
CA VAL A 71 -1.13 5.87 -7.86
C VAL A 71 -0.69 4.92 -8.97
N PRO A 72 0.59 4.94 -9.39
CA PRO A 72 1.04 4.11 -10.51
C PRO A 72 0.83 2.62 -10.28
N GLY A 73 0.47 1.88 -11.34
CA GLY A 73 0.46 0.41 -11.27
C GLY A 73 1.86 -0.14 -11.06
N VAL A 74 2.02 -1.18 -10.24
CA VAL A 74 3.34 -1.62 -9.80
C VAL A 74 3.37 -3.11 -9.46
N TRP A 75 4.48 -3.78 -9.76
CA TRP A 75 4.71 -5.14 -9.27
C TRP A 75 5.13 -5.09 -7.79
N VAL A 76 4.51 -5.93 -6.96
CA VAL A 76 4.76 -5.98 -5.53
C VAL A 76 5.03 -7.41 -5.09
N SER A 77 6.07 -7.59 -4.28
CA SER A 77 6.28 -8.86 -3.58
C SER A 77 5.18 -9.06 -2.52
N PRO A 78 4.39 -10.13 -2.59
CA PRO A 78 3.29 -10.34 -1.65
C PRO A 78 3.82 -10.51 -0.21
N PRO A 79 3.06 -10.11 0.82
CA PRO A 79 3.49 -10.21 2.22
C PRO A 79 3.70 -11.66 2.70
N ARG A 80 3.14 -12.64 1.98
CA ARG A 80 3.34 -14.08 2.20
C ARG A 80 2.88 -14.87 0.98
N TYR A 81 3.33 -16.11 0.84
CA TYR A 81 2.83 -17.01 -0.18
C TYR A 81 1.33 -17.30 -0.03
N GLY A 82 0.67 -17.62 -1.15
CA GLY A 82 -0.74 -18.00 -1.17
C GLY A 82 -1.72 -16.82 -1.06
N VAL A 83 -1.25 -15.57 -1.06
CA VAL A 83 -2.13 -14.40 -1.12
C VAL A 83 -2.09 -13.73 -2.49
N LEU A 84 -3.21 -13.15 -2.88
CA LEU A 84 -3.43 -12.35 -4.08
C LEU A 84 -3.90 -10.95 -3.66
N TRP A 85 -3.69 -9.99 -4.54
CA TRP A 85 -4.12 -8.61 -4.32
C TRP A 85 -5.55 -8.39 -4.81
N THR A 86 -6.41 -7.85 -3.96
CA THR A 86 -7.70 -7.29 -4.34
C THR A 86 -7.53 -5.78 -4.54
N PRO A 87 -7.74 -5.25 -5.76
CA PRO A 87 -7.60 -3.83 -6.04
C PRO A 87 -8.51 -2.95 -5.18
N SER A 88 -8.01 -1.75 -4.85
CA SER A 88 -8.85 -0.66 -4.33
C SER A 88 -9.84 -0.21 -5.41
N TYR A 89 -11.01 0.30 -5.01
CA TYR A 89 -11.97 0.86 -5.95
C TYR A 89 -12.81 2.00 -5.36
N TRP A 90 -13.42 2.81 -6.22
CA TRP A 90 -14.42 3.80 -5.82
C TRP A 90 -15.82 3.23 -6.00
N GLY A 91 -16.68 3.34 -4.99
CA GLY A 91 -18.10 3.04 -5.05
C GLY A 91 -18.92 4.32 -4.94
N PHE A 92 -19.92 4.50 -5.80
CA PHE A 92 -20.88 5.59 -5.74
C PHE A 92 -22.17 5.11 -5.08
N GLU A 93 -22.43 5.62 -3.87
CA GLU A 93 -23.63 5.35 -3.11
C GLU A 93 -24.05 6.60 -2.34
N GLY A 94 -25.37 6.88 -2.26
CA GLY A 94 -25.88 7.99 -1.45
C GLY A 94 -25.43 9.39 -1.91
N GLY A 95 -25.01 9.55 -3.16
CA GLY A 95 -24.55 10.84 -3.71
C GLY A 95 -23.07 11.13 -3.48
N VAL A 96 -22.32 10.20 -2.88
CA VAL A 96 -20.88 10.35 -2.62
C VAL A 96 -20.10 9.20 -3.25
N TYR A 97 -18.85 9.47 -3.62
CA TYR A 97 -17.89 8.47 -4.04
C TYR A 97 -17.08 8.04 -2.82
N GLY A 98 -17.22 6.80 -2.35
CA GLY A 98 -16.46 6.21 -1.25
C GLY A 98 -15.30 5.36 -1.76
N PHE A 99 -14.12 5.52 -1.17
CA PHE A 99 -12.94 4.71 -1.49
C PHE A 99 -12.92 3.42 -0.67
N HIS A 100 -12.86 2.28 -1.34
CA HIS A 100 -12.61 0.98 -0.74
C HIS A 100 -11.13 0.62 -0.89
N ALA A 101 -10.42 0.51 0.22
CA ALA A 101 -9.00 0.16 0.21
C ALA A 101 -8.79 -1.30 -0.23
N GLY A 102 -7.78 -1.51 -1.07
CA GLY A 102 -7.33 -2.84 -1.48
C GLY A 102 -6.64 -3.60 -0.36
N TYR A 103 -6.55 -4.93 -0.53
CA TYR A 103 -6.00 -5.82 0.49
C TYR A 103 -5.44 -7.11 -0.12
N TRP A 104 -4.59 -7.78 0.64
CA TRP A 104 -4.10 -9.12 0.32
C TRP A 104 -4.99 -10.19 0.96
N GLY A 105 -5.38 -11.22 0.21
CA GLY A 105 -6.20 -12.32 0.69
C GLY A 105 -5.91 -13.64 -0.03
N PRO A 106 -6.32 -14.79 0.52
CA PRO A 106 -6.21 -16.08 -0.19
C PRO A 106 -6.92 -16.07 -1.54
N HIS A 107 -8.03 -15.36 -1.63
CA HIS A 107 -8.79 -15.12 -2.84
C HIS A 107 -8.93 -13.62 -3.14
N VAL A 108 -9.13 -13.30 -4.42
CA VAL A 108 -9.44 -11.92 -4.85
C VAL A 108 -10.93 -11.67 -4.61
N GLY A 109 -11.23 -10.66 -3.79
CA GLY A 109 -12.60 -10.25 -3.51
C GLY A 109 -13.14 -9.28 -4.55
N PHE A 110 -14.29 -8.68 -4.24
CA PHE A 110 -14.93 -7.70 -5.11
C PHE A 110 -14.16 -6.39 -5.14
N TYR A 111 -13.84 -5.93 -6.35
CA TYR A 111 -13.17 -4.65 -6.60
C TYR A 111 -14.00 -3.73 -7.52
N GLY A 112 -15.32 -3.72 -7.32
CA GLY A 112 -16.23 -2.82 -8.03
C GLY A 112 -16.63 -3.26 -9.44
N GLY A 113 -16.22 -4.44 -9.90
CA GLY A 113 -16.44 -4.87 -11.28
C GLY A 113 -15.57 -4.14 -12.31
N ILE A 114 -14.59 -3.36 -11.84
CA ILE A 114 -13.81 -2.45 -12.69
C ILE A 114 -12.71 -3.24 -13.41
N ASN A 115 -12.60 -3.06 -14.71
CA ASN A 115 -11.54 -3.65 -15.51
C ASN A 115 -10.25 -2.83 -15.37
N TYR A 116 -9.35 -3.25 -14.50
CA TYR A 116 -8.02 -2.66 -14.33
C TYR A 116 -6.97 -3.21 -15.33
N GLY A 117 -7.34 -4.23 -16.12
CA GLY A 117 -6.45 -4.90 -17.05
C GLY A 117 -5.45 -5.84 -16.38
N TYR A 118 -4.57 -6.45 -17.18
CA TYR A 118 -3.43 -7.26 -16.70
C TYR A 118 -3.79 -8.39 -15.71
N GLY A 119 -4.93 -9.03 -15.97
CA GLY A 119 -5.48 -10.09 -15.12
C GLY A 119 -6.66 -9.64 -14.24
N TYR A 120 -6.89 -8.34 -14.06
CA TYR A 120 -8.04 -7.80 -13.33
C TYR A 120 -9.13 -7.33 -14.30
N GLY A 121 -9.87 -8.29 -14.86
CA GLY A 121 -10.91 -8.04 -15.86
C GLY A 121 -12.27 -7.56 -15.32
N GLY A 122 -12.39 -7.37 -14.01
CA GLY A 122 -13.65 -7.01 -13.34
C GLY A 122 -14.17 -8.10 -12.40
N VAL A 123 -13.70 -9.34 -12.54
CA VAL A 123 -13.99 -10.44 -11.61
C VAL A 123 -12.71 -11.26 -11.40
N GLY A 124 -12.40 -11.58 -10.13
CA GLY A 124 -11.26 -12.41 -9.77
C GLY A 124 -9.92 -11.89 -10.30
N PHE A 125 -8.98 -12.80 -10.54
CA PHE A 125 -7.67 -12.48 -11.09
C PHE A 125 -7.14 -13.57 -12.02
N GLY A 126 -6.83 -13.19 -13.25
CA GLY A 126 -6.33 -14.06 -14.31
C GLY A 126 -4.83 -13.94 -14.60
N GLY A 127 -4.09 -13.13 -13.84
CA GLY A 127 -2.66 -12.87 -14.08
C GLY A 127 -1.72 -13.98 -13.64
N GLY A 128 -2.19 -14.92 -12.85
CA GLY A 128 -1.41 -16.07 -12.40
C GLY A 128 -2.11 -16.82 -11.26
N VAL A 129 -1.50 -17.91 -10.81
CA VAL A 129 -2.03 -18.76 -9.74
C VAL A 129 -0.89 -19.28 -8.86
N TRP A 130 -1.17 -19.48 -7.57
CA TRP A 130 -0.26 -20.19 -6.69
C TRP A 130 -0.26 -21.70 -6.98
N ALA A 131 0.92 -22.30 -7.06
CA ALA A 131 1.13 -23.75 -7.06
C ALA A 131 2.05 -24.10 -5.88
N GLY A 132 1.44 -24.42 -4.74
CA GLY A 132 2.15 -24.47 -3.46
C GLY A 132 2.74 -23.09 -3.13
N ASN A 133 4.05 -23.02 -2.90
CA ASN A 133 4.76 -21.78 -2.57
C ASN A 133 5.34 -21.05 -3.79
N SER A 134 5.09 -21.52 -5.02
CA SER A 134 5.57 -20.87 -6.24
C SER A 134 4.42 -20.27 -7.02
N PHE A 135 4.58 -19.02 -7.46
CA PHE A 135 3.58 -18.31 -8.24
C PHE A 135 3.79 -18.59 -9.73
N ARG A 136 2.75 -19.12 -10.40
CA ARG A 136 2.74 -19.37 -11.84
C ARG A 136 2.11 -18.20 -12.57
N TYR A 137 2.78 -17.64 -13.57
CA TYR A 137 2.28 -16.50 -14.32
C TYR A 137 1.47 -16.91 -15.55
N ASN A 138 0.33 -16.27 -15.78
CA ASN A 138 -0.40 -16.38 -17.03
C ASN A 138 0.13 -15.39 -18.06
N THR A 139 0.98 -15.83 -18.98
CA THR A 139 1.61 -14.97 -20.00
C THR A 139 0.62 -14.43 -21.03
N ALA A 140 -0.65 -14.87 -21.02
CA ALA A 140 -1.71 -14.27 -21.81
C ALA A 140 -1.97 -12.79 -21.41
N VAL A 141 -1.78 -12.44 -20.14
CA VAL A 141 -2.09 -11.09 -19.62
C VAL A 141 -0.98 -10.48 -18.75
N ALA A 142 -0.05 -11.28 -18.25
CA ALA A 142 1.07 -10.80 -17.45
C ALA A 142 2.33 -10.61 -18.31
N ASN A 143 2.91 -9.41 -18.28
CA ASN A 143 4.17 -9.10 -18.93
C ASN A 143 5.34 -9.66 -18.11
N VAL A 144 5.75 -10.89 -18.40
CA VAL A 144 6.89 -11.56 -17.75
C VAL A 144 7.95 -11.93 -18.78
N ASN A 145 9.23 -11.75 -18.41
CA ASN A 145 10.34 -12.23 -19.23
C ASN A 145 10.50 -13.75 -19.03
N THR A 146 10.02 -14.53 -19.99
CA THR A 146 10.02 -16.00 -19.93
C THR A 146 11.41 -16.63 -20.03
N THR A 147 12.44 -15.86 -20.38
CA THR A 147 13.84 -16.31 -20.32
C THR A 147 14.39 -16.32 -18.90
N VAL A 148 13.78 -15.56 -17.99
CA VAL A 148 14.19 -15.45 -16.58
C VAL A 148 13.18 -16.14 -15.66
N ILE A 149 11.89 -15.89 -15.89
CA ILE A 149 10.78 -16.46 -15.12
C ILE A 149 10.21 -17.65 -15.90
N HIS A 150 10.51 -18.86 -15.41
CA HIS A 150 10.14 -20.10 -16.08
C HIS A 150 8.79 -20.66 -15.61
N ASN A 151 8.32 -20.25 -14.43
CA ASN A 151 7.05 -20.73 -13.89
C ASN A 151 5.87 -20.00 -14.54
N THR A 152 5.56 -20.38 -15.77
CA THR A 152 4.56 -19.72 -16.60
C THR A 152 3.57 -20.72 -17.17
N TYR A 153 2.43 -20.22 -17.64
CA TYR A 153 1.44 -20.94 -18.42
C TYR A 153 0.67 -19.95 -19.30
N VAL A 154 -0.11 -20.46 -20.25
CA VAL A 154 -1.00 -19.64 -21.09
C VAL A 154 -2.43 -20.10 -20.85
N ASN A 155 -3.30 -19.17 -20.47
CA ASN A 155 -4.74 -19.36 -20.46
C ASN A 155 -5.42 -18.13 -21.07
N ASN A 156 -5.90 -18.27 -22.32
CA ASN A 156 -6.52 -17.17 -23.08
C ASN A 156 -8.00 -16.92 -22.72
N THR A 157 -8.64 -17.79 -21.93
CA THR A 157 -10.05 -17.60 -21.57
C THR A 157 -10.27 -16.33 -20.74
N VAL A 158 -9.25 -15.89 -20.00
CA VAL A 158 -9.29 -14.65 -19.20
C VAL A 158 -9.34 -13.37 -20.06
N ILE A 159 -8.89 -13.44 -21.31
CA ILE A 159 -8.97 -12.33 -22.28
C ILE A 159 -10.35 -12.35 -22.96
N ASN A 160 -10.81 -13.53 -23.36
CA ASN A 160 -12.07 -13.69 -24.08
C ASN A 160 -13.29 -13.31 -23.23
N ASN A 161 -13.18 -13.42 -21.90
CA ASN A 161 -14.21 -12.96 -20.97
C ASN A 161 -14.11 -11.44 -20.67
N ASN A 162 -13.09 -10.76 -21.21
CA ASN A 162 -12.84 -9.35 -21.02
C ASN A 162 -13.23 -8.56 -22.29
N THR A 163 -14.52 -8.59 -22.63
CA THR A 163 -15.05 -8.07 -23.90
C THR A 163 -15.39 -6.58 -23.89
N THR A 164 -15.23 -5.88 -22.76
CA THR A 164 -15.57 -4.46 -22.64
C THR A 164 -14.38 -3.68 -22.06
N VAL A 165 -13.65 -2.98 -22.94
CA VAL A 165 -12.67 -1.96 -22.54
C VAL A 165 -13.43 -0.68 -22.20
N ASN A 166 -14.10 -0.66 -21.05
CA ASN A 166 -14.66 0.57 -20.51
C ASN A 166 -13.64 1.20 -19.55
N ARG A 167 -13.36 2.49 -19.73
CA ARG A 167 -12.44 3.28 -18.88
C ARG A 167 -13.12 3.81 -17.61
N THR A 168 -14.35 3.39 -17.30
CA THR A 168 -15.01 3.71 -16.03
C THR A 168 -14.17 3.24 -14.83
N SER A 169 -13.98 4.12 -13.85
CA SER A 169 -13.10 3.94 -12.69
C SER A 169 -13.83 3.76 -11.36
N PHE A 170 -15.16 3.64 -11.40
CA PHE A 170 -16.00 3.48 -10.21
C PHE A 170 -17.19 2.55 -10.44
N ASN A 171 -17.68 1.97 -9.35
CA ASN A 171 -18.89 1.17 -9.26
C ASN A 171 -20.08 2.03 -8.79
N GLY A 172 -21.30 1.67 -9.15
CA GLY A 172 -22.52 2.37 -8.73
C GLY A 172 -23.08 3.30 -9.80
N GLN A 173 -24.18 4.00 -9.51
CA GLN A 173 -24.95 4.78 -10.51
C GLN A 173 -24.05 5.71 -11.36
N GLY A 174 -24.17 5.63 -12.69
CA GLY A 174 -23.33 6.38 -13.63
C GLY A 174 -21.96 5.73 -13.93
N GLY A 175 -21.61 4.67 -13.21
CA GLY A 175 -20.43 3.84 -13.42
C GLY A 175 -20.79 2.38 -13.69
N ILE A 176 -19.89 1.47 -13.28
CA ILE A 176 -20.10 0.02 -13.45
C ILE A 176 -21.21 -0.44 -12.49
N GLN A 177 -22.26 -1.06 -13.02
CA GLN A 177 -23.38 -1.62 -12.23
C GLN A 177 -23.11 -3.07 -11.80
N ALA A 178 -21.92 -3.34 -11.26
CA ALA A 178 -21.56 -4.69 -10.80
C ALA A 178 -21.91 -4.88 -9.32
N ARG A 179 -22.19 -6.12 -8.94
CA ARG A 179 -22.38 -6.55 -7.55
C ARG A 179 -21.50 -7.75 -7.26
N PRO A 180 -21.04 -7.92 -6.01
CA PRO A 180 -20.20 -9.06 -5.65
C PRO A 180 -20.96 -10.38 -5.86
N ASN A 181 -20.32 -11.31 -6.57
CA ASN A 181 -20.80 -12.69 -6.69
C ASN A 181 -20.50 -13.48 -5.40
N GLU A 182 -20.95 -14.73 -5.30
CA GLU A 182 -20.82 -15.53 -4.08
C GLU A 182 -19.37 -15.81 -3.66
N GLN A 183 -18.49 -16.06 -4.62
CA GLN A 183 -17.06 -16.28 -4.36
C GLN A 183 -16.40 -15.00 -3.86
N GLU A 184 -16.72 -13.86 -4.48
CA GLU A 184 -16.21 -12.56 -4.06
C GLU A 184 -16.71 -12.17 -2.67
N ARG A 185 -17.99 -12.45 -2.34
CA ARG A 185 -18.53 -12.24 -0.98
C ARG A 185 -17.81 -13.09 0.05
N THR A 186 -17.53 -14.35 -0.29
CA THR A 186 -16.74 -15.23 0.59
C THR A 186 -15.36 -14.62 0.83
N ALA A 187 -14.66 -14.23 -0.25
CA ALA A 187 -13.34 -13.62 -0.18
C ALA A 187 -13.31 -12.29 0.59
N MET A 188 -14.38 -11.49 0.51
CA MET A 188 -14.54 -10.25 1.29
C MET A 188 -14.64 -10.50 2.80
N ASN A 189 -15.11 -11.68 3.22
CA ASN A 189 -15.25 -12.05 4.63
C ASN A 189 -14.05 -12.84 5.18
N GLU A 190 -13.09 -13.19 4.32
CA GLU A 190 -11.86 -13.87 4.73
C GLU A 190 -10.93 -12.96 5.54
N ARG A 191 -9.93 -13.56 6.20
CA ARG A 191 -8.89 -12.78 6.87
C ARG A 191 -7.97 -12.11 5.85
N HIS A 192 -7.98 -10.78 5.84
CA HIS A 192 -7.13 -9.98 4.97
C HIS A 192 -5.81 -9.58 5.64
N VAL A 193 -4.82 -9.31 4.80
CA VAL A 193 -3.58 -8.61 5.17
C VAL A 193 -3.62 -7.24 4.52
N GLN A 194 -3.38 -6.20 5.33
CA GLN A 194 -3.35 -4.81 4.87
C GLN A 194 -2.24 -4.58 3.84
N PRO A 195 -2.29 -3.48 3.08
CA PRO A 195 -1.20 -3.10 2.19
C PRO A 195 0.15 -3.08 2.92
N THR A 196 1.22 -3.51 2.25
CA THR A 196 2.57 -3.49 2.83
C THR A 196 3.06 -2.06 3.06
N SER A 197 4.09 -1.87 3.90
CA SER A 197 4.72 -0.56 4.09
C SER A 197 5.22 0.05 2.78
N ASN A 198 5.72 -0.78 1.86
CA ASN A 198 6.14 -0.34 0.53
C ASN A 198 4.95 0.19 -0.30
N GLN A 199 3.80 -0.47 -0.25
CA GLN A 199 2.59 0.02 -0.93
C GLN A 199 2.07 1.33 -0.31
N VAL A 200 2.11 1.46 1.02
CA VAL A 200 1.74 2.71 1.70
C VAL A 200 2.68 3.85 1.30
N SER A 201 3.99 3.61 1.28
CA SER A 201 4.98 4.59 0.82
C SER A 201 4.79 4.94 -0.67
N HIS A 202 4.44 3.96 -1.51
CA HIS A 202 4.16 4.17 -2.93
C HIS A 202 2.98 5.14 -3.14
N GLN A 203 1.88 4.93 -2.43
CA GLN A 203 0.73 5.85 -2.46
C GLN A 203 1.10 7.24 -1.93
N ALA A 204 1.81 7.31 -0.80
CA ALA A 204 2.26 8.59 -0.24
C ALA A 204 3.17 9.34 -1.21
N ASN A 205 4.10 8.66 -1.89
CA ASN A 205 4.96 9.31 -2.88
C ASN A 205 4.16 9.87 -4.06
N ALA A 206 3.12 9.15 -4.51
CA ALA A 206 2.22 9.63 -5.55
C ALA A 206 1.40 10.86 -5.10
N SER A 207 0.98 10.91 -3.83
CA SER A 207 0.22 12.05 -3.29
C SER A 207 1.04 13.33 -3.17
N HIS A 208 2.37 13.24 -3.12
CA HIS A 208 3.27 14.40 -3.10
C HIS A 208 3.78 14.79 -4.50
N ASP A 209 3.51 13.99 -5.53
CA ASP A 209 3.92 14.28 -6.91
C ASP A 209 2.79 14.99 -7.65
N ARG A 210 2.92 16.31 -7.81
CA ARG A 210 1.93 17.14 -8.51
C ARG A 210 1.62 16.63 -9.92
N SER A 211 2.56 15.98 -10.60
CA SER A 211 2.35 15.42 -11.94
C SER A 211 1.41 14.21 -11.96
N GLN A 212 1.07 13.63 -10.80
CA GLN A 212 0.07 12.57 -10.68
C GLN A 212 -1.36 13.11 -10.49
N PHE A 213 -1.54 14.37 -10.15
CA PHE A 213 -2.86 14.94 -9.91
C PHE A 213 -3.63 15.18 -11.21
N ALA A 214 -4.88 14.73 -11.25
CA ALA A 214 -5.78 14.95 -12.37
C ALA A 214 -6.00 16.44 -12.67
N SER A 215 -5.94 17.30 -11.64
CA SER A 215 -6.02 18.75 -11.82
C SER A 215 -4.79 19.36 -12.49
N ALA A 216 -3.64 18.69 -12.47
CA ALA A 216 -2.42 19.13 -13.15
C ALA A 216 -2.22 18.46 -14.51
N ASN A 217 -2.68 17.22 -14.65
CA ASN A 217 -2.40 16.37 -15.82
C ASN A 217 -3.64 15.99 -16.64
N HIS A 218 -4.82 16.51 -16.28
CA HIS A 218 -6.10 16.25 -16.96
C HIS A 218 -6.47 14.77 -17.11
N GLY A 219 -6.06 13.93 -16.15
CA GLY A 219 -6.31 12.48 -16.16
C GLY A 219 -5.26 11.67 -16.93
N THR A 220 -4.19 12.31 -17.41
CA THR A 220 -3.06 11.63 -18.07
C THR A 220 -1.80 11.68 -17.20
N PRO A 221 -1.63 10.74 -16.25
CA PRO A 221 -0.49 10.77 -15.33
C PRO A 221 0.84 10.63 -16.06
N HIS A 222 1.82 11.42 -15.62
CA HIS A 222 3.20 11.34 -16.14
C HIS A 222 3.83 9.97 -15.86
N THR A 223 3.54 9.40 -14.68
CA THR A 223 3.99 8.06 -14.31
C THR A 223 2.76 7.17 -14.20
N ALA A 224 2.50 6.37 -15.22
CA ALA A 224 1.34 5.48 -15.21
C ALA A 224 1.64 4.17 -14.47
N ALA A 225 2.88 3.69 -14.54
CA ALA A 225 3.31 2.45 -13.92
C ALA A 225 4.78 2.47 -13.45
N MET A 226 5.15 1.50 -12.62
CA MET A 226 6.51 1.25 -12.14
C MET A 226 6.82 -0.26 -12.20
N ASN A 227 8.08 -0.63 -12.46
CA ASN A 227 8.47 -2.05 -12.45
C ASN A 227 8.46 -2.62 -11.03
N GLU A 228 8.72 -1.81 -10.01
CA GLU A 228 8.63 -2.16 -8.59
C GLU A 228 8.48 -0.87 -7.77
N VAL A 229 8.12 -0.98 -6.49
CA VAL A 229 8.00 0.19 -5.61
C VAL A 229 9.35 0.91 -5.50
N GLY A 230 9.37 2.20 -5.84
CA GLY A 230 10.60 3.00 -5.84
C GLY A 230 11.55 2.70 -7.02
N GLY A 231 11.17 1.80 -7.92
CA GLY A 231 11.94 1.44 -9.10
C GLY A 231 11.80 2.43 -10.27
N ARG A 232 12.03 1.90 -11.47
CA ARG A 232 11.90 2.64 -12.74
C ARG A 232 10.45 3.00 -13.01
N LYS A 233 10.23 4.25 -13.42
CA LYS A 233 8.93 4.83 -13.77
C LYS A 233 8.65 4.71 -15.27
N PHE A 234 7.39 4.48 -15.61
CA PHE A 234 6.93 4.31 -16.98
C PHE A 234 5.71 5.19 -17.26
N ASP A 235 5.69 5.78 -18.46
CA ASP A 235 4.54 6.52 -18.97
C ASP A 235 3.43 5.57 -19.46
N GLN A 236 2.35 6.12 -20.02
CA GLN A 236 1.24 5.33 -20.55
C GLN A 236 1.66 4.38 -21.67
N GLN A 237 2.65 4.75 -22.47
CA GLN A 237 3.13 3.95 -23.59
C GLN A 237 4.15 2.87 -23.16
N GLY A 238 4.50 2.80 -21.87
CA GLY A 238 5.51 1.88 -21.36
C GLY A 238 6.94 2.34 -21.64
N ARG A 239 7.15 3.61 -22.00
CA ARG A 239 8.47 4.21 -22.12
C ARG A 239 8.92 4.70 -20.76
N ALA A 240 10.22 4.81 -20.54
CA ALA A 240 10.73 5.36 -19.31
C ALA A 240 10.25 6.81 -19.14
N ALA A 241 9.51 7.07 -18.07
CA ALA A 241 9.01 8.39 -17.76
C ALA A 241 10.16 9.25 -17.22
N ASN A 242 10.80 10.02 -18.11
CA ASN A 242 11.89 10.92 -17.75
C ASN A 242 11.35 12.17 -17.04
N GLY A 243 11.35 12.13 -15.71
CA GLY A 243 11.05 13.25 -14.81
C GLY A 243 11.94 13.31 -13.56
N SER A 244 12.88 12.36 -13.44
CA SER A 244 14.07 12.47 -12.61
C SER A 244 15.25 12.31 -13.58
N HIS A 245 16.23 13.21 -13.54
CA HIS A 245 17.52 12.98 -14.19
C HIS A 245 18.00 11.54 -13.90
N PRO A 246 18.73 10.87 -14.83
CA PRO A 246 19.66 9.82 -14.44
C PRO A 246 20.69 10.48 -13.52
N GLY A 247 20.43 10.43 -12.22
CA GLY A 247 21.39 10.86 -11.21
C GLY A 247 22.62 9.98 -11.35
N ASN A 248 23.69 10.59 -11.85
CA ASN A 248 25.09 10.31 -11.57
C ASN A 248 25.33 9.05 -10.68
N PRO A 249 26.05 8.02 -11.15
CA PRO A 249 26.34 6.77 -10.41
C PRO A 249 26.96 6.95 -9.00
N GLY A 250 27.39 8.17 -8.63
CA GLY A 250 27.87 8.50 -7.30
C GLY A 250 26.80 8.50 -6.18
N ASN A 251 25.51 8.67 -6.50
CA ASN A 251 24.48 8.80 -5.46
C ASN A 251 23.88 7.45 -5.01
N ASP A 252 23.98 6.41 -5.84
CA ASP A 252 23.59 5.05 -5.46
C ASP A 252 24.61 4.41 -4.51
N GLN A 253 25.88 4.76 -4.61
CA GLN A 253 26.89 4.35 -3.62
C GLN A 253 26.66 5.07 -2.28
N GLN A 254 26.17 6.31 -2.31
CA GLN A 254 25.83 7.06 -1.10
C GLN A 254 24.54 6.53 -0.45
N ASN A 255 23.52 6.16 -1.21
CA ASN A 255 22.30 5.50 -0.71
C ASN A 255 22.56 4.04 -0.26
N LYS A 256 23.48 3.32 -0.89
CA LYS A 256 23.94 1.99 -0.42
C LYS A 256 24.77 2.10 0.85
N ASN A 257 25.61 3.14 1.00
CA ASN A 257 26.30 3.42 2.26
C ASN A 257 25.30 3.86 3.35
N SER A 258 24.27 4.64 3.01
CA SER A 258 23.18 5.00 3.94
C SER A 258 22.33 3.79 4.35
N ASN A 259 22.07 2.86 3.43
CA ASN A 259 21.35 1.62 3.72
C ASN A 259 22.23 0.57 4.42
N ALA A 260 23.55 0.55 4.21
CA ALA A 260 24.48 -0.26 4.99
C ALA A 260 24.61 0.27 6.42
N ILE A 261 24.61 1.60 6.61
CA ILE A 261 24.50 2.23 7.94
C ILE A 261 23.12 1.98 8.58
N ALA A 262 22.06 1.79 7.80
CA ALA A 262 20.73 1.40 8.27
C ALA A 262 20.59 -0.10 8.54
N ALA A 263 21.34 -0.96 7.83
CA ALA A 263 21.38 -2.40 8.04
C ALA A 263 22.26 -2.79 9.23
N ASP A 264 23.36 -2.07 9.47
CA ASP A 264 24.17 -2.22 10.70
C ASP A 264 23.41 -1.75 11.95
N LYS A 265 22.37 -0.91 11.79
CA LYS A 265 21.39 -0.58 12.84
C LYS A 265 20.40 -1.72 13.13
N HIS A 266 20.25 -2.71 12.25
CA HIS A 266 19.30 -3.82 12.41
C HIS A 266 19.91 -5.16 12.83
N ASN A 267 21.24 -5.30 12.88
CA ASN A 267 21.90 -6.50 13.44
C ASN A 267 22.12 -6.45 14.98
N ALA A 268 21.55 -5.47 15.67
CA ALA A 268 21.68 -5.33 17.13
C ALA A 268 20.44 -5.82 17.90
N ASN A 269 19.71 -6.83 17.41
CA ASN A 269 18.58 -7.39 18.15
C ASN A 269 18.24 -8.87 17.87
N ASN A 270 19.26 -9.72 17.73
CA ASN A 270 19.12 -11.10 18.24
C ASN A 270 20.36 -11.48 19.06
N VAL A 271 20.59 -10.71 20.13
CA VAL A 271 21.24 -11.22 21.33
C VAL A 271 20.18 -11.18 22.43
N HIS A 272 19.91 -12.35 22.96
CA HIS A 272 18.91 -12.67 23.96
C HIS A 272 18.91 -11.69 25.15
N SER A 273 17.73 -11.20 25.51
CA SER A 273 17.32 -10.67 26.82
C SER A 273 18.33 -9.80 27.59
N GLY A 274 18.10 -8.48 27.58
CA GLY A 274 18.56 -7.57 28.64
C GLY A 274 18.93 -6.17 28.14
N ASN A 275 18.07 -5.19 28.40
CA ASN A 275 18.33 -3.74 28.31
C ASN A 275 19.00 -3.23 27.02
N ASN A 276 18.21 -3.01 25.96
CA ASN A 276 18.68 -2.28 24.77
C ASN A 276 18.33 -0.76 24.89
N PRO A 277 19.31 0.15 25.13
CA PRO A 277 19.02 1.54 25.53
C PRO A 277 18.37 2.41 24.44
N ALA A 278 18.59 2.09 23.16
CA ALA A 278 18.12 2.89 22.02
C ALA A 278 16.61 2.74 21.74
N ALA A 279 16.08 1.52 21.84
CA ALA A 279 14.64 1.25 21.68
C ALA A 279 13.82 1.88 22.82
N ASN A 280 14.36 1.82 24.05
CA ASN A 280 13.76 2.44 25.22
C ASN A 280 13.74 3.98 25.13
N GLN A 281 14.65 4.59 24.36
CA GLN A 281 14.69 6.05 24.19
C GLN A 281 13.72 6.54 23.10
N GLN A 282 13.58 5.81 21.99
CA GLN A 282 12.58 6.11 20.96
C GLN A 282 11.14 5.98 21.45
N GLN A 283 10.87 4.97 22.30
CA GLN A 283 9.57 4.87 22.98
C GLN A 283 9.31 6.02 23.96
N ARG A 284 10.34 6.52 24.66
CA ARG A 284 10.21 7.68 25.56
C ARG A 284 9.99 9.00 24.81
N ILE A 285 10.60 9.19 23.64
CA ILE A 285 10.38 10.37 22.78
C ILE A 285 8.93 10.34 22.24
N ALA A 286 8.47 9.18 21.77
CA ALA A 286 7.09 9.00 21.32
C ALA A 286 6.07 9.21 22.45
N GLN A 287 6.36 8.78 23.68
CA GLN A 287 5.49 8.97 24.85
C GLN A 287 5.51 10.41 25.37
N GLY A 288 6.65 11.10 25.37
CA GLY A 288 6.75 12.51 25.81
C GLY A 288 6.11 13.50 24.84
N GLN A 289 6.11 13.19 23.53
CA GLN A 289 5.32 13.91 22.53
C GLN A 289 3.81 13.70 22.71
N ARG A 290 3.40 12.48 23.09
CA ARG A 290 1.98 12.14 23.30
C ARG A 290 1.40 12.75 24.59
N ASN A 291 2.23 12.95 25.61
CA ASN A 291 1.81 13.50 26.91
C ASN A 291 2.11 15.01 27.07
N GLY A 292 2.57 15.70 26.02
CA GLY A 292 2.79 17.16 26.04
C GLY A 292 3.96 17.63 26.91
N GLN A 293 4.88 16.75 27.30
CA GLN A 293 6.01 17.04 28.18
C GLN A 293 7.30 17.43 27.42
N MET A 294 7.27 17.54 26.09
CA MET A 294 8.41 17.95 25.25
C MET A 294 8.00 19.07 24.29
N ASN A 295 8.76 20.17 24.26
CA ASN A 295 8.52 21.28 23.33
C ASN A 295 9.15 21.02 21.95
N ALA A 296 8.56 21.62 20.91
CA ALA A 296 8.99 21.52 19.52
C ALA A 296 10.44 22.02 19.35
N GLY A 297 11.38 21.08 19.20
CA GLY A 297 12.82 21.34 19.03
C GLY A 297 13.71 20.42 19.87
N GLN A 298 13.25 19.99 21.04
CA GLN A 298 13.99 19.05 21.90
C GLN A 298 14.21 17.64 21.29
N PRO A 299 13.29 17.08 20.49
CA PRO A 299 13.52 15.81 19.80
C PRO A 299 14.70 15.85 18.82
N ALA A 300 14.82 16.95 18.07
CA ALA A 300 15.88 17.13 17.06
C ALA A 300 17.28 17.24 17.69
N HIS A 301 17.40 17.84 18.89
CA HIS A 301 18.68 17.92 19.59
C HIS A 301 19.11 16.58 20.20
N ALA A 302 18.16 15.80 20.72
CA ALA A 302 18.42 14.45 21.21
C ALA A 302 18.87 13.52 20.07
N GLU A 303 18.24 13.63 18.90
CA GLU A 303 18.60 12.87 17.70
C GLU A 303 19.97 13.26 17.14
N ASN A 304 20.29 14.56 17.07
CA ASN A 304 21.60 15.02 16.61
C ASN A 304 22.75 14.57 17.52
N HIS A 305 22.57 14.60 18.84
CA HIS A 305 23.59 14.14 19.78
C HIS A 305 23.87 12.63 19.62
N GLN A 306 22.82 11.83 19.40
CA GLN A 306 22.95 10.39 19.15
C GLN A 306 23.66 10.08 17.82
N GLN A 307 23.41 10.89 16.79
CA GLN A 307 24.11 10.75 15.51
C GLN A 307 25.61 11.03 15.62
N ASN A 308 26.03 11.94 16.50
CA ASN A 308 27.45 12.23 16.74
C ASN A 308 28.15 11.10 17.50
N ILE A 309 27.52 10.53 18.53
CA ILE A 309 28.06 9.37 19.25
C ILE A 309 28.23 8.18 18.29
N ASN A 310 27.24 7.93 17.43
CA ASN A 310 27.31 6.85 16.44
C ASN A 310 28.39 7.08 15.38
N ARG A 311 28.65 8.34 14.98
CA ARG A 311 29.76 8.69 14.07
C ARG A 311 31.13 8.44 14.68
N ASN A 312 31.33 8.80 15.96
CA ASN A 312 32.61 8.60 16.64
C ASN A 312 32.93 7.10 16.82
N VAL A 313 31.94 6.29 17.20
CA VAL A 313 32.10 4.83 17.33
C VAL A 313 32.42 4.17 15.99
N HIS A 314 31.90 4.70 14.89
CA HIS A 314 32.17 4.20 13.54
C HIS A 314 33.60 4.55 13.09
N ALA A 315 34.06 5.78 13.36
CA ALA A 315 35.44 6.19 13.09
C ALA A 315 36.46 5.34 13.87
N ASP A 316 36.18 5.05 15.15
CA ASP A 316 37.05 4.22 15.99
C ASP A 316 37.14 2.75 15.52
N ARG A 317 36.06 2.20 14.95
CA ARG A 317 36.07 0.85 14.34
C ARG A 317 36.82 0.80 13.01
N GLN A 318 36.70 1.85 12.20
CA GLN A 318 37.44 1.96 10.94
C GLN A 318 38.95 2.04 11.20
N ALA A 319 39.36 2.73 12.27
CA ALA A 319 40.77 2.81 12.67
C ALA A 319 41.34 1.48 13.19
N ASN A 320 40.52 0.58 13.73
CA ASN A 320 40.94 -0.67 14.37
C ASN A 320 40.53 -1.94 13.58
N ASN A 321 40.54 -1.86 12.24
CA ASN A 321 40.29 -2.99 11.34
C ASN A 321 38.97 -3.74 11.64
N GLY A 322 37.94 -2.99 12.06
CA GLY A 322 36.60 -3.49 12.33
C GLY A 322 36.28 -3.78 13.80
N ASN A 323 37.25 -3.73 14.73
CA ASN A 323 37.04 -4.09 16.14
C ASN A 323 37.27 -2.92 17.11
N LEU A 324 36.37 -2.68 18.06
CA LEU A 324 36.61 -1.74 19.17
C LEU A 324 37.64 -2.36 20.14
N ASN A 325 38.70 -1.63 20.48
CA ASN A 325 39.73 -2.09 21.40
C ASN A 325 39.16 -2.24 22.82
N ARG A 326 39.73 -3.11 23.67
CA ARG A 326 39.21 -3.56 24.98
C ARG A 326 38.88 -2.43 25.99
N GLN A 327 39.31 -1.19 25.74
CA GLN A 327 39.02 -0.02 26.59
C GLN A 327 37.91 0.91 26.06
N GLN A 328 37.57 0.84 24.77
CA GLN A 328 36.62 1.76 24.11
C GLN A 328 35.13 1.53 24.48
N PRO A 329 34.65 0.30 24.77
CA PRO A 329 33.24 0.09 25.13
C PRO A 329 32.79 0.83 26.40
N ARG A 330 33.72 1.09 27.34
CA ARG A 330 33.42 1.81 28.59
C ARG A 330 33.26 3.32 28.40
N GLN A 331 33.94 3.91 27.42
CA GLN A 331 33.82 5.35 27.10
C GLN A 331 32.49 5.65 26.41
N VAL A 332 32.07 4.76 25.50
CA VAL A 332 30.79 4.88 24.77
C VAL A 332 29.60 4.77 25.72
N SER A 333 29.65 3.87 26.72
CA SER A 333 28.56 3.74 27.69
C SER A 333 28.46 4.93 28.66
N HIS A 334 29.60 5.53 29.03
CA HIS A 334 29.59 6.75 29.86
C HIS A 334 28.98 7.94 29.10
N GLN A 335 29.34 8.13 27.83
CA GLN A 335 28.78 9.21 27.00
C GLN A 335 27.27 9.06 26.77
N GLN A 336 26.78 7.83 26.57
CA GLN A 336 25.35 7.54 26.43
C GLN A 336 24.57 7.75 27.74
N ASN A 337 25.17 7.43 28.90
CA ASN A 337 24.56 7.67 30.20
C ASN A 337 24.48 9.16 30.56
N HIS A 338 25.45 9.98 30.13
CA HIS A 338 25.38 11.44 30.30
C HIS A 338 24.30 12.08 29.43
N ALA A 339 24.09 11.59 28.20
CA ALA A 339 23.04 12.05 27.29
C ALA A 339 21.61 11.65 27.73
N SER A 340 21.48 10.73 28.68
CA SER A 340 20.20 10.19 29.15
C SER A 340 19.67 10.89 30.41
N ARG A 341 20.41 11.84 31.01
CA ARG A 341 19.94 12.59 32.19
C ARG A 341 19.11 13.80 31.72
N PRO A 342 17.89 14.00 32.23
CA PRO A 342 17.16 15.24 31.97
C PRO A 342 17.99 16.41 32.49
N ALA A 343 18.16 17.46 31.67
CA ALA A 343 18.74 18.70 32.13
C ALA A 343 17.91 19.21 33.31
N GLY A 344 18.54 19.25 34.49
CA GLY A 344 17.91 19.72 35.71
C GLY A 344 17.44 21.17 35.57
N HIS A 345 16.35 21.47 36.27
CA HIS A 345 15.83 22.81 36.49
C HIS A 345 16.96 23.79 36.86
N PRO A 346 17.05 24.98 36.25
CA PRO A 346 17.84 26.06 36.83
C PRO A 346 17.10 26.59 38.06
N HIS A 347 17.73 26.43 39.23
CA HIS A 347 17.45 27.24 40.40
C HIS A 347 17.60 28.72 40.03
N HIS A 348 16.55 29.51 40.24
CA HIS A 348 16.66 30.96 40.36
C HIS A 348 16.01 31.37 41.68
N GLY A 349 16.82 32.04 42.51
CA GLY A 349 16.42 33.03 43.52
C GLY A 349 15.58 32.52 44.67
#